data_AF-A0A3M7FCG8-F1
#
_entry.id   AF-A0A3M7FCG8-F1
#
_cell.length_a   1.000
_cell.length_b   1.000
_cell.length_c   1.000
_cell.angle_alpha   90.00
_cell.angle_beta   90.00
_cell.angle_gamma   90.00
#
_symmetry.space_group_name_H-M   'P 1'
#
loop_
_entity.id
_entity.type
_entity.pdbx_description
1 polymer ?
#
loop_
_entity_poly.entity_id
_entity_poly.type
_entity_poly.pdbx_seq_one_letter_code
_entity_poly.pdbx_strand_id
1 'polypeptide(L)'
;MPEDNAPSVKEALQKCFETGEYADMTITCSGRTWQVHKVVVCSQVPFFAKAVTGKFKVRHIRKKSMIRLLILRQEARNSCIDLVGDDPSTVDVMLRWLYYGTLHFQECWPSDMCGTRFLARCYKIADKYLLADLRTSASQKLRSTLMDSNWSEEDVLALVASLSAGADEQSKAAP
;
A
#
# COMPACT_ATOMS: atom_id res chain seq x y z
N MET A 1 -9.28 -27.18 22.58
CA MET A 1 -8.56 -27.15 21.28
C MET A 1 -7.31 -27.99 21.49
N PRO A 2 -7.04 -29.04 20.70
CA PRO A 2 -5.86 -29.87 20.96
C PRO A 2 -4.60 -29.04 20.69
N GLU A 3 -3.77 -28.89 21.73
CA GLU A 3 -2.58 -28.02 21.80
C GLU A 3 -1.32 -28.65 21.17
N ASP A 4 -1.45 -29.59 20.24
CA ASP A 4 -0.30 -30.41 19.80
C ASP A 4 0.46 -29.87 18.58
N ASN A 5 0.12 -28.69 18.05
CA ASN A 5 0.92 -28.06 17.00
C ASN A 5 0.89 -26.53 17.07
N ALA A 6 2.07 -25.92 17.08
CA ALA A 6 2.21 -24.47 16.98
C ALA A 6 1.78 -24.01 15.57
N PRO A 7 1.16 -22.81 15.44
CA PRO A 7 0.79 -22.27 14.13
C PRO A 7 2.04 -22.06 13.27
N SER A 8 1.90 -22.23 11.95
CA SER A 8 2.95 -21.84 11.02
C SER A 8 3.22 -20.32 11.11
N VAL A 9 4.42 -19.89 10.70
CA VAL A 9 4.76 -18.46 10.66
C VAL A 9 3.74 -17.66 9.85
N LYS A 10 3.25 -18.23 8.74
CA LYS A 10 2.23 -17.59 7.89
C LYS A 10 0.92 -17.38 8.65
N GLU A 11 0.38 -18.43 9.27
CA GLU A 11 -0.89 -18.36 10.02
C GLU A 11 -0.78 -17.40 11.21
N ALA A 12 0.34 -17.44 11.93
CA ALA A 12 0.61 -16.55 13.04
C ALA A 12 0.63 -15.07 12.59
N LEU A 13 1.34 -14.75 11.50
CA LEU A 13 1.39 -13.39 10.95
C LEU A 13 0.02 -12.92 10.45
N GLN A 14 -0.73 -13.76 9.75
CA GLN A 14 -2.08 -13.45 9.30
C GLN A 14 -2.99 -13.10 10.48
N LYS A 15 -3.00 -13.95 11.53
CA LYS A 15 -3.75 -13.69 12.76
C LYS A 15 -3.34 -12.38 13.40
N CYS A 16 -2.04 -12.10 13.53
CA CYS A 16 -1.56 -10.84 14.11
C CYS A 16 -2.03 -9.61 13.33
N PHE A 17 -2.13 -9.69 11.99
CA PHE A 17 -2.66 -8.61 11.18
C PHE A 17 -4.17 -8.41 11.39
N GLU A 18 -4.93 -9.51 11.45
CA GLU A 18 -6.39 -9.47 11.60
C GLU A 18 -6.83 -8.99 12.99
N THR A 19 -6.12 -9.40 14.04
CA THR A 19 -6.45 -9.03 15.43
C THR A 19 -5.74 -7.76 15.88
N GLY A 20 -4.62 -7.40 15.26
CA GLY A 20 -3.74 -6.33 15.73
C GLY A 20 -2.97 -6.68 17.01
N GLU A 21 -2.98 -7.95 17.43
CA GLU A 21 -2.27 -8.41 18.63
C GLU A 21 -0.75 -8.19 18.47
N TYR A 22 -0.09 -7.59 19.47
CA TYR A 22 1.33 -7.18 19.46
C TYR A 22 1.71 -6.06 18.47
N ALA A 23 0.73 -5.39 17.87
CA ALA A 23 1.01 -4.25 17.01
C ALA A 23 1.72 -3.11 17.79
N ASP A 24 2.78 -2.58 17.21
CA ASP A 24 3.65 -1.54 17.77
C ASP A 24 3.72 -0.28 16.86
N MET A 25 2.87 -0.24 15.84
CA MET A 25 2.70 0.88 14.92
C MET A 25 1.27 0.93 14.36
N THR A 26 0.82 2.13 14.04
CA THR A 26 -0.46 2.40 13.40
C THR A 26 -0.23 3.04 12.03
N ILE A 27 -0.97 2.59 11.02
CA ILE A 27 -1.04 3.26 9.71
C ILE A 27 -2.45 3.80 9.53
N THR A 28 -2.56 5.05 9.07
CA THR A 28 -3.85 5.65 8.69
C THR A 28 -3.86 6.01 7.21
N CYS A 29 -5.04 5.95 6.59
CA CYS A 29 -5.25 6.38 5.21
C CYS A 29 -6.73 6.73 5.02
N SER A 30 -7.02 8.00 4.71
CA SER A 30 -8.39 8.45 4.37
C SER A 30 -9.47 7.97 5.35
N GLY A 31 -9.17 8.03 6.66
CA GLY A 31 -10.10 7.64 7.74
C GLY A 31 -10.10 6.14 8.10
N ARG A 32 -9.39 5.29 7.35
CA ARG A 32 -9.13 3.90 7.75
C ARG A 32 -7.84 3.81 8.56
N THR A 33 -7.83 2.86 9.49
CA THR A 33 -6.72 2.63 10.43
C THR A 33 -6.37 1.16 10.46
N TRP A 34 -5.07 0.86 10.42
CA TRP A 34 -4.53 -0.50 10.55
C TRP A 34 -3.51 -0.55 11.68
N GLN A 35 -3.66 -1.55 12.55
CA GLN A 35 -2.68 -1.89 13.57
C GLN A 35 -1.66 -2.85 12.95
N VAL A 36 -0.40 -2.41 12.89
CA VAL A 36 0.67 -3.13 12.18
C VAL A 36 1.92 -3.28 13.04
N HIS A 37 2.84 -4.09 12.56
CA HIS A 37 4.05 -4.51 13.26
C HIS A 37 5.26 -3.96 12.50
N LYS A 38 6.07 -3.13 13.16
CA LYS A 38 7.28 -2.52 12.60
C LYS A 38 8.19 -3.57 12.00
N VAL A 39 8.40 -4.69 12.70
CA VAL A 39 9.28 -5.76 12.23
C VAL A 39 8.84 -6.35 10.89
N VAL A 40 7.53 -6.40 10.63
CA VAL A 40 6.98 -6.92 9.37
C VAL A 40 7.09 -5.87 8.27
N VAL A 41 6.54 -4.67 8.51
CA VAL A 41 6.38 -3.68 7.44
C VAL A 41 7.66 -2.87 7.17
N CYS A 42 8.48 -2.57 8.19
CA CYS A 42 9.73 -1.84 7.99
C CYS A 42 10.82 -2.71 7.35
N SER A 43 10.83 -4.03 7.64
CA SER A 43 11.81 -4.94 7.04
C SER A 43 11.55 -5.19 5.55
N GLN A 44 10.30 -5.05 5.11
CA GLN A 44 9.90 -5.30 3.72
C GLN A 44 9.79 -4.01 2.90
N VAL A 45 9.42 -2.88 3.51
CA VAL A 45 9.18 -1.62 2.80
C VAL A 45 10.11 -0.52 3.32
N PRO A 46 11.08 -0.06 2.50
CA PRO A 46 12.06 0.95 2.90
C PRO A 46 11.45 2.29 3.32
N PHE A 47 10.26 2.64 2.81
CA PHE A 47 9.55 3.85 3.22
C PHE A 47 9.20 3.82 4.71
N PHE A 48 8.59 2.73 5.20
CA PHE A 48 8.22 2.62 6.62
C PHE A 48 9.45 2.60 7.52
N ALA A 49 10.53 1.93 7.13
CA ALA A 49 11.79 1.96 7.87
C ALA A 49 12.36 3.38 8.03
N LYS A 50 12.33 4.17 6.95
CA LYS A 50 12.78 5.58 6.98
C LYS A 50 11.85 6.47 7.80
N ALA A 51 10.54 6.21 7.73
CA ALA A 51 9.54 6.93 8.50
C ALA A 51 9.73 6.73 10.00
N VAL A 52 9.81 5.48 10.46
CA VAL A 52 9.97 5.18 11.90
C VAL A 52 11.33 5.63 12.44
N THR A 53 12.39 5.59 11.63
CA THR A 53 13.72 6.05 12.09
C THR A 53 13.91 7.57 11.99
N GLY A 54 12.98 8.30 11.38
CA GLY A 54 13.10 9.74 11.14
C GLY A 54 14.26 10.13 10.20
N LYS A 55 14.84 9.17 9.45
CA LYS A 55 16.04 9.35 8.61
C LYS A 55 15.70 9.64 7.15
N PHE A 56 14.73 10.51 6.87
CA PHE A 56 14.58 11.01 5.51
C PHE A 56 15.77 11.91 5.16
N LYS A 57 16.57 11.50 4.16
CA LYS A 57 17.70 12.31 3.65
C LYS A 57 17.15 13.58 2.98
N VAL A 58 17.08 14.66 3.74
CA VAL A 58 16.66 15.97 3.23
C VAL A 58 17.82 16.62 2.49
N ARG A 59 18.04 16.25 1.23
CA ARG A 59 19.14 16.84 0.43
C ARG A 59 18.86 18.27 -0.01
N HIS A 60 17.59 18.72 -0.08
CA HIS A 60 17.24 20.11 -0.39
C HIS A 60 15.90 20.49 0.24
N ILE A 61 15.89 21.19 1.39
CA ILE A 61 14.64 21.72 1.97
C ILE A 61 14.33 23.05 1.26
N ARG A 62 13.44 23.01 0.26
CA ARG A 62 12.61 24.18 -0.07
C ARG A 62 11.63 24.37 1.08
N LYS A 63 11.35 25.61 1.51
CA LYS A 63 10.57 25.96 2.73
C LYS A 63 9.24 25.19 2.92
N LYS A 64 8.61 24.69 1.83
CA LYS A 64 7.43 23.79 1.83
C LYS A 64 7.68 22.41 2.48
N SER A 65 8.94 22.02 2.64
CA SER A 65 9.40 20.74 3.18
C SER A 65 9.62 20.72 4.70
N MET A 66 9.62 21.87 5.40
CA MET A 66 9.79 21.87 6.86
C MET A 66 8.56 21.32 7.59
N ILE A 67 7.35 21.70 7.15
CA ILE A 67 6.10 21.20 7.74
C ILE A 67 6.01 19.67 7.59
N ARG A 68 6.28 19.12 6.40
CA ARG A 68 6.33 17.65 6.20
C ARG A 68 7.39 16.98 7.08
N LEU A 69 8.56 17.59 7.24
CA LEU A 69 9.60 17.02 8.11
C LEU A 69 9.17 16.99 9.58
N LEU A 70 8.46 18.01 10.05
CA LEU A 70 7.91 18.05 11.41
C LEU A 70 6.82 16.99 11.60
N ILE A 71 5.92 16.83 10.62
CA ILE A 71 4.89 15.79 10.62
C ILE A 71 5.54 14.40 10.67
N LEU A 72 6.47 14.10 9.76
CA LEU A 72 7.17 12.80 9.73
C LEU A 72 7.95 12.51 11.02
N ARG A 73 8.49 13.54 11.68
CA ARG A 73 9.16 13.39 13.00
C ARG A 73 8.16 13.07 14.11
N GLN A 74 7.00 13.72 14.10
CA GLN A 74 5.94 13.44 15.05
C GLN A 74 5.35 12.04 14.85
N GLU A 75 5.16 11.64 13.60
CA GLU A 75 4.73 10.30 13.19
C GLU A 75 5.71 9.21 13.67
N ALA A 76 7.01 9.42 13.45
CA ALA A 76 8.06 8.53 13.93
C ALA A 76 8.01 8.36 15.46
N ARG A 77 7.84 9.47 16.19
CA ARG A 77 7.74 9.47 17.66
C ARG A 77 6.48 8.75 18.15
N ASN A 78 5.36 8.95 17.46
CA ASN A 78 4.07 8.37 17.86
C ASN A 78 3.86 6.95 17.31
N SER A 79 4.78 6.43 16.50
CA SER A 79 4.60 5.18 15.76
C SER A 79 3.28 5.16 15.00
N CYS A 80 2.91 6.28 14.41
CA CYS A 80 1.70 6.46 13.62
C CYS A 80 2.07 7.12 12.30
N ILE A 81 1.75 6.51 11.16
CA ILE A 81 2.10 7.02 9.83
C ILE A 81 0.82 7.26 9.04
N ASP A 82 0.64 8.48 8.51
CA ASP A 82 -0.51 8.81 7.68
C ASP A 82 -0.15 8.79 6.19
N LEU A 83 -0.79 7.88 5.43
CA LEU A 83 -0.58 7.69 4.00
C LEU A 83 -1.47 8.63 3.18
N VAL A 84 -1.25 9.93 3.37
CA VAL A 84 -2.01 10.97 2.67
C VAL A 84 -1.83 10.83 1.15
N GLY A 85 -2.94 10.72 0.43
CA GLY A 85 -2.98 10.62 -1.03
C GLY A 85 -2.93 9.20 -1.58
N ASP A 86 -2.81 8.17 -0.74
CA ASP A 86 -3.01 6.79 -1.19
C ASP A 86 -4.50 6.38 -1.15
N ASP A 87 -4.85 5.40 -1.98
CA ASP A 87 -6.18 4.79 -1.98
C ASP A 87 -6.25 3.74 -0.86
N PRO A 88 -7.19 3.88 0.11
CA PRO A 88 -7.23 3.02 1.29
C PRO A 88 -7.51 1.54 0.96
N SER A 89 -8.16 1.25 -0.17
CA SER A 89 -8.41 -0.14 -0.61
C SER A 89 -7.12 -0.78 -1.12
N THR A 90 -6.28 -0.02 -1.82
CA THR A 90 -4.97 -0.52 -2.25
C THR A 90 -3.94 -0.59 -1.12
N VAL A 91 -4.02 0.31 -0.13
CA VAL A 91 -3.23 0.21 1.10
C VAL A 91 -3.56 -1.09 1.83
N ASP A 92 -4.84 -1.47 1.93
CA ASP A 92 -5.24 -2.75 2.53
C ASP A 92 -4.63 -3.95 1.80
N VAL A 93 -4.67 -3.95 0.45
CA VAL A 93 -4.02 -5.00 -0.36
C VAL A 93 -2.52 -5.06 -0.12
N MET A 94 -1.84 -3.90 -0.10
CA MET A 94 -0.42 -3.82 0.19
C MET A 94 -0.10 -4.40 1.57
N LEU A 95 -0.83 -3.98 2.61
CA LEU A 95 -0.59 -4.45 3.97
C LEU A 95 -0.87 -5.95 4.10
N ARG A 96 -1.99 -6.44 3.57
CA ARG A 96 -2.26 -7.89 3.52
C ARG A 96 -1.16 -8.65 2.81
N TRP A 97 -0.65 -8.14 1.69
CA TRP A 97 0.47 -8.77 0.98
C TRP A 97 1.69 -8.97 1.89
N LEU A 98 2.07 -7.95 2.68
CA LEU A 98 3.22 -8.01 3.59
C LEU A 98 3.08 -9.07 4.69
N TYR A 99 1.86 -9.45 5.06
CA TYR A 99 1.60 -10.45 6.10
C TYR A 99 1.28 -11.83 5.53
N TYR A 100 0.62 -11.90 4.37
CA TYR A 100 0.02 -13.12 3.84
C TYR A 100 0.97 -13.76 2.81
N GLY A 101 1.84 -12.95 2.19
CA GLY A 101 2.75 -13.35 1.11
C GLY A 101 2.04 -13.74 -0.19
N THR A 102 0.72 -13.64 -0.23
CA THR A 102 -0.11 -14.00 -1.38
C THR A 102 -1.17 -12.95 -1.61
N LEU A 103 -1.43 -12.70 -2.88
CA LEU A 103 -2.48 -11.79 -3.28
C LEU A 103 -3.80 -12.56 -3.38
N HIS A 104 -4.62 -12.45 -2.33
CA HIS A 104 -5.99 -12.92 -2.36
C HIS A 104 -6.89 -11.76 -2.77
N PHE A 105 -7.21 -11.65 -4.07
CA PHE A 105 -8.43 -10.97 -4.47
C PHE A 105 -9.59 -11.89 -4.08
N GLN A 106 -10.06 -11.81 -2.84
CA GLN A 106 -11.44 -12.19 -2.65
C GLN A 106 -12.25 -11.22 -3.51
N GLU A 107 -13.17 -11.72 -4.32
CA GLU A 107 -13.96 -11.03 -5.34
C GLU A 107 -14.88 -9.92 -4.78
N CYS A 108 -14.54 -9.32 -3.64
CA CYS A 108 -15.17 -8.13 -3.11
C CYS A 108 -14.49 -6.90 -3.72
N TRP A 109 -14.69 -6.76 -5.04
CA TRP A 109 -14.43 -5.51 -5.72
C TRP A 109 -15.36 -4.51 -5.03
N PRO A 110 -14.90 -3.33 -4.57
CA PRO A 110 -15.82 -2.29 -4.15
C PRO A 110 -16.88 -2.17 -5.25
N SER A 111 -18.18 -2.30 -4.92
CA SER A 111 -19.26 -2.46 -5.90
C SER A 111 -19.33 -1.39 -7.01
N ASP A 112 -18.53 -0.33 -6.87
CA ASP A 112 -18.43 0.85 -7.73
C ASP A 112 -17.16 0.88 -8.62
N MET A 113 -16.27 -0.12 -8.56
CA MET A 113 -14.99 -0.12 -9.30
C MET A 113 -14.84 -1.34 -10.21
N CYS A 114 -14.70 -1.10 -11.52
CA CYS A 114 -14.16 -2.10 -12.44
C CYS A 114 -12.75 -2.45 -11.98
N GLY A 115 -12.51 -3.71 -11.68
CA GLY A 115 -11.30 -4.16 -11.00
C GLY A 115 -10.10 -4.31 -11.91
N THR A 116 -10.21 -4.03 -13.20
CA THR A 116 -9.04 -3.67 -14.01
C THR A 116 -8.46 -2.33 -13.54
N ARG A 117 -9.31 -1.36 -13.19
CA ARG A 117 -8.91 -0.11 -12.52
C ARG A 117 -8.34 -0.38 -11.14
N PHE A 118 -8.95 -1.29 -10.38
CA PHE A 118 -8.42 -1.70 -9.08
C PHE A 118 -7.03 -2.34 -9.21
N LEU A 119 -6.85 -3.27 -10.16
CA LEU A 119 -5.58 -3.90 -10.50
C LEU A 119 -4.52 -2.88 -10.90
N ALA A 120 -4.89 -1.87 -11.69
CA ALA A 120 -3.99 -0.77 -12.06
C ALA A 120 -3.57 0.07 -10.83
N ARG A 121 -4.49 0.35 -9.90
CA ARG A 121 -4.15 1.02 -8.63
C ARG A 121 -3.27 0.14 -7.74
N CYS A 122 -3.52 -1.17 -7.68
CA CYS A 122 -2.67 -2.14 -6.98
C CYS A 122 -1.26 -2.20 -7.58
N TYR A 123 -1.13 -2.14 -8.90
CA TYR A 123 0.16 -2.01 -9.58
C TYR A 123 0.89 -0.73 -9.14
N LYS A 124 0.19 0.40 -9.11
CA LYS A 124 0.77 1.69 -8.69
C LYS A 124 1.27 1.69 -7.26
N ILE A 125 0.47 1.20 -6.31
CA ILE A 125 0.90 1.19 -4.91
C ILE A 125 2.08 0.24 -4.73
N ALA A 126 2.08 -0.91 -5.41
CA ALA A 126 3.20 -1.84 -5.37
C ALA A 126 4.48 -1.21 -5.92
N ASP A 127 4.39 -0.45 -7.01
CA ASP A 127 5.53 0.29 -7.56
C ASP A 127 6.03 1.38 -6.61
N LYS A 128 5.11 2.20 -6.07
CA LYS A 128 5.39 3.29 -5.11
C LYS A 128 6.14 2.79 -3.88
N TYR A 129 5.76 1.62 -3.35
CA TYR A 129 6.36 1.03 -2.16
C TYR A 129 7.41 -0.04 -2.46
N LEU A 130 7.86 -0.17 -3.71
CA LEU A 130 8.94 -1.04 -4.18
C LEU A 130 8.70 -2.54 -3.94
N LEU A 131 7.45 -2.98 -4.05
CA LEU A 131 7.04 -4.38 -3.92
C LEU A 131 6.97 -5.06 -5.29
N ALA A 132 8.13 -5.49 -5.79
CA ALA A 132 8.28 -6.02 -7.15
C ALA A 132 7.39 -7.24 -7.45
N ASP A 133 7.24 -8.17 -6.51
CA ASP A 133 6.43 -9.39 -6.69
C ASP A 133 4.93 -9.08 -6.70
N LEU A 134 4.50 -8.16 -5.83
CA LEU A 134 3.14 -7.65 -5.83
C LEU A 134 2.82 -6.92 -7.14
N ARG A 135 3.75 -6.07 -7.60
CA ARG A 135 3.64 -5.33 -8.86
C ARG A 135 3.52 -6.28 -10.05
N THR A 136 4.33 -7.34 -10.07
CA THR A 136 4.31 -8.38 -11.11
C THR A 136 2.99 -9.15 -11.08
N SER A 137 2.53 -9.55 -9.89
CA SER A 137 1.25 -10.26 -9.70
C SER A 137 0.06 -9.42 -10.16
N ALA A 138 0.04 -8.12 -9.80
CA ALA A 138 -0.99 -7.18 -10.24
C ALA A 138 -0.95 -6.99 -11.76
N SER A 139 0.24 -6.87 -12.36
CA SER A 139 0.42 -6.73 -13.81
C SER A 139 -0.05 -7.96 -14.59
N GLN A 140 0.28 -9.17 -14.12
CA GLN A 140 -0.14 -10.41 -14.75
C GLN A 140 -1.66 -10.57 -14.72
N LYS A 141 -2.29 -10.33 -13.56
CA LYS A 141 -3.74 -10.39 -13.43
C LYS A 141 -4.43 -9.32 -14.27
N LEU A 142 -3.91 -8.08 -14.28
CA LEU A 142 -4.39 -7.01 -15.14
C LEU A 142 -4.35 -7.42 -16.62
N ARG A 143 -3.24 -8.01 -17.07
CA ARG A 143 -3.06 -8.48 -18.44
C ARG A 143 -4.04 -9.60 -18.80
N SER A 144 -4.29 -10.56 -17.90
CA SER A 144 -5.29 -11.60 -18.13
C SER A 144 -6.68 -10.99 -18.28
N THR A 145 -7.10 -10.15 -17.35
CA THR A 145 -8.42 -9.51 -17.40
C THR A 145 -8.59 -8.62 -18.63
N LEU A 146 -7.51 -7.98 -19.10
CA LEU A 146 -7.48 -7.22 -20.34
C LEU A 146 -7.72 -8.10 -21.57
N MET A 147 -7.17 -9.32 -21.60
CA MET A 147 -7.30 -10.26 -22.71
C MET A 147 -8.67 -10.95 -22.74
N ASP A 148 -9.30 -11.14 -21.58
CA ASP A 148 -10.56 -11.88 -21.45
C ASP A 148 -11.82 -11.05 -21.69
N SER A 149 -11.71 -9.71 -21.69
CA SER A 149 -12.87 -8.80 -21.74
C SER A 149 -12.99 -8.10 -23.10
N ASN A 150 -14.22 -7.82 -23.54
CA ASN A 150 -14.46 -6.92 -24.67
C ASN A 150 -14.56 -5.48 -24.14
N TRP A 151 -13.46 -4.72 -24.24
CA TRP A 151 -13.35 -3.39 -23.64
C TRP A 151 -14.07 -2.32 -24.45
N SER A 152 -14.83 -1.46 -23.77
CA SER A 152 -15.33 -0.22 -24.37
C SER A 152 -14.25 0.86 -24.40
N GLU A 153 -14.43 1.87 -25.25
CA GLU A 153 -13.56 3.06 -25.27
C GLU A 153 -13.54 3.79 -23.92
N GLU A 154 -14.69 3.83 -23.23
CA GLU A 154 -14.82 4.42 -21.89
C GLU A 154 -13.96 3.67 -20.85
N ASP A 155 -13.93 2.34 -20.91
CA ASP A 155 -13.11 1.53 -20.01
C ASP A 155 -11.61 1.80 -20.22
N VAL A 156 -11.18 1.91 -21.48
CA VAL A 156 -9.79 2.22 -21.83
C VAL A 156 -9.42 3.62 -21.35
N LEU A 157 -10.25 4.63 -21.62
CA LEU A 157 -10.02 6.01 -21.17
C LEU A 157 -9.97 6.10 -19.65
N ALA A 158 -10.89 5.42 -18.95
CA ALA A 158 -10.90 5.42 -17.49
C ALA A 158 -9.69 4.69 -16.89
N LEU A 159 -9.19 3.64 -17.53
CA LEU A 159 -7.95 2.96 -17.14
C LEU A 159 -6.74 3.86 -17.33
N VAL A 160 -6.61 4.49 -18.50
CA VAL A 160 -5.52 5.44 -18.81
C VAL A 160 -5.54 6.60 -17.82
N ALA A 161 -6.70 7.20 -17.54
CA ALA A 161 -6.85 8.24 -16.54
C ALA A 161 -6.41 7.77 -15.14
N SER A 162 -6.78 6.54 -14.77
CA SER A 162 -6.34 5.97 -13.49
C SER A 162 -4.84 5.75 -13.43
N LEU A 163 -4.18 5.50 -14.58
CA LEU A 163 -2.73 5.35 -14.71
C LEU A 163 -2.00 6.70 -14.75
N SER A 164 -2.60 7.74 -15.35
CA SER A 164 -2.02 9.08 -15.46
C SER A 164 -2.22 9.96 -14.24
N ALA A 165 -3.25 9.73 -13.41
CA ALA A 165 -3.56 10.57 -12.23
C ALA A 165 -2.43 10.69 -11.17
N GLY A 166 -1.34 9.92 -11.29
CA GLY A 166 -0.14 10.08 -10.45
C GLY A 166 1.04 10.79 -11.12
N ALA A 167 1.00 11.03 -12.44
CA ALA A 167 2.06 11.69 -13.20
C ALA A 167 1.99 13.22 -13.07
N ASP A 168 0.78 13.78 -12.91
CA ASP A 168 0.58 15.23 -12.85
C ASP A 168 1.03 15.86 -11.51
N GLU A 169 1.07 15.09 -10.41
CA GLU A 169 1.66 15.58 -9.15
C GLU A 169 3.19 15.64 -9.20
N GLN A 170 3.83 14.84 -10.06
CA GLN A 170 5.28 14.88 -10.27
C GLN A 170 5.68 15.97 -11.27
N SER A 171 4.81 16.31 -12.23
CA SER A 171 5.05 17.39 -13.20
C SER A 171 4.79 18.79 -12.62
N LYS A 172 3.84 18.96 -11.68
CA LYS A 172 3.62 20.23 -10.96
C LYS A 172 4.65 20.53 -9.86
N ALA A 173 5.64 19.67 -9.66
CA ALA A 173 6.75 19.87 -8.72
C ALA A 173 8.01 20.53 -9.34
N ALA A 174 7.96 20.88 -10.64
CA ALA A 174 8.95 21.73 -11.30
C ALA A 174 8.24 23.00 -11.81
N PRO A 175 8.74 24.23 -11.57
CA PRO A 175 10.12 24.63 -11.25
C PRO A 175 10.41 24.92 -9.77
#